data_AF-A0A7C0WMX8-F1
#
_entry.id   AF-A0A7C0WMX8-F1
#
_cell.length_a   1.000
_cell.length_b   1.000
_cell.length_c   1.000
_cell.angle_alpha   90.00
_cell.angle_beta   90.00
_cell.angle_gamma   90.00
#
_symmetry.space_group_name_H-M   'P 1'
#
loop_
_entity.id
_entity.type
_entity.pdbx_description
1 polymer ?
#
loop_
_entity_poly.entity_id
_entity_poly.type
_entity_poly.pdbx_seq_one_letter_code
_entity_poly.pdbx_strand_id
1 'polypeptide(L)'
;MLISSDDIRSLATALGGVSATVRTVVVPTSVHPLQFVRSAAHLFGRAFFFSEPTGRAFGGLGAAWRATASGPDRFSLLEEELSTAGLPPDVEAAMGFSFSEDGPKSDLWDGFGAAEACVPEIAISVSNSGKPQLRVTIAAGQSSDRVLSVLARLVEPDRLR
;
A
#
# COMPACT_ATOMS: atom_id res chain seq x y z
N MET A 1 8.55 -17.57 -8.36
CA MET A 1 7.48 -16.99 -7.53
C MET A 1 8.13 -15.96 -6.62
N LEU A 2 7.56 -14.77 -6.51
CA LEU A 2 8.21 -13.63 -5.87
C LEU A 2 8.15 -13.71 -4.34
N ILE A 3 7.02 -14.18 -3.79
CA ILE A 3 6.82 -14.41 -2.35
C ILE A 3 6.86 -15.91 -2.08
N SER A 4 7.47 -16.36 -0.99
CA SER A 4 7.55 -17.79 -0.69
C SER A 4 6.19 -18.34 -0.23
N SER A 5 5.95 -19.64 -0.46
CA SER A 5 4.73 -20.31 0.01
C SER A 5 4.64 -20.36 1.54
N ASP A 6 5.77 -20.40 2.24
CA ASP A 6 5.81 -20.38 3.70
C ASP A 6 5.47 -18.99 4.26
N ASP A 7 5.89 -17.90 3.60
CA ASP A 7 5.47 -16.54 3.96
C ASP A 7 3.96 -16.39 3.77
N ILE A 8 3.39 -16.90 2.68
CA ILE A 8 1.94 -16.85 2.42
C ILE A 8 1.16 -17.62 3.49
N ARG A 9 1.63 -18.82 3.87
CA ARG A 9 0.99 -19.60 4.94
C ARG A 9 1.06 -18.87 6.28
N SER A 10 2.19 -18.23 6.58
CA SER A 10 2.38 -17.42 7.78
C SER A 10 1.43 -16.22 7.81
N LEU A 11 1.30 -15.51 6.67
CA LEU A 11 0.34 -14.42 6.50
C LEU A 11 -1.10 -14.88 6.66
N ALA A 12 -1.48 -16.00 6.04
CA ALA A 12 -2.84 -16.56 6.14
C ALA A 12 -3.21 -16.89 7.59
N THR A 13 -2.27 -17.49 8.32
CA THR A 13 -2.46 -17.86 9.73
C THR A 13 -2.59 -16.62 10.61
N ALA A 14 -1.72 -15.63 10.41
CA ALA A 14 -1.67 -14.42 11.24
C ALA A 14 -2.84 -13.45 10.95
N LEU A 15 -3.30 -13.36 9.70
CA LEU A 15 -4.45 -12.53 9.35
C LEU A 15 -5.73 -13.14 9.94
N GLY A 16 -5.93 -14.46 9.84
CA GLY A 16 -7.17 -15.10 10.26
C GLY A 16 -8.37 -14.70 9.39
N GLY A 17 -9.60 -14.99 9.87
CA GLY A 17 -10.85 -14.82 9.12
C GLY A 17 -11.28 -13.36 8.86
N VAL A 18 -12.56 -13.05 8.96
CA VAL A 18 -13.05 -11.66 8.84
C VAL A 18 -12.99 -10.97 10.21
N SER A 19 -12.66 -9.67 10.23
CA SER A 19 -12.61 -8.85 11.45
C SER A 19 -13.43 -7.57 11.28
N ALA A 20 -13.98 -7.05 12.39
CA ALA A 20 -14.69 -5.77 12.43
C ALA A 20 -13.75 -4.55 12.38
N THR A 21 -12.44 -4.75 12.54
CA THR A 21 -11.42 -3.70 12.50
C THR A 21 -10.40 -3.94 11.40
N VAL A 22 -9.64 -2.90 11.04
CA VAL A 22 -8.47 -3.02 10.17
C VAL A 22 -7.45 -3.93 10.83
N ARG A 23 -6.84 -4.81 10.04
CA ARG A 23 -5.79 -5.73 10.49
C ARG A 23 -4.55 -5.55 9.66
N THR A 24 -3.39 -5.67 10.29
CA THR A 24 -2.11 -5.60 9.59
C THR A 24 -1.18 -6.69 10.12
N VAL A 25 -0.53 -7.40 9.19
CA VAL A 25 0.52 -8.37 9.48
C VAL A 25 1.78 -7.95 8.74
N VAL A 26 2.93 -8.09 9.40
CA VAL A 26 4.25 -7.81 8.84
C VAL A 26 5.10 -9.08 8.92
N VAL A 27 5.72 -9.45 7.79
CA VAL A 27 6.68 -10.55 7.71
C VAL A 27 7.97 -10.08 7.02
N PRO A 28 9.14 -10.61 7.40
CA PRO A 28 10.38 -10.33 6.66
C PRO A 28 10.27 -10.74 5.19
N THR A 29 10.96 -10.04 4.29
CA THR A 29 11.08 -10.46 2.89
C THR A 29 12.44 -10.06 2.31
N SER A 30 12.85 -10.72 1.23
CA SER A 30 14.03 -10.35 0.44
C SER A 30 13.67 -9.52 -0.80
N VAL A 31 12.38 -9.32 -1.08
CA VAL A 31 11.90 -8.66 -2.29
C VAL A 31 12.09 -7.15 -2.19
N HIS A 32 12.63 -6.54 -3.24
CA HIS A 32 12.79 -5.09 -3.31
C HIS A 32 11.45 -4.38 -3.62
N PRO A 33 11.12 -3.24 -2.97
CA PRO A 33 9.83 -2.56 -3.18
C PRO A 33 9.50 -2.22 -4.64
N LEU A 34 10.48 -1.75 -5.42
CA LEU A 34 10.26 -1.43 -6.84
C LEU A 34 9.97 -2.68 -7.69
N GLN A 35 10.65 -3.79 -7.40
CA GLN A 35 10.43 -5.05 -8.11
C GLN A 35 9.01 -5.54 -7.85
N PHE A 36 8.59 -5.49 -6.59
CA PHE A 36 7.25 -5.85 -6.15
C PHE A 36 6.15 -5.03 -6.85
N VAL A 37 6.27 -3.70 -6.87
CA VAL A 37 5.29 -2.83 -7.55
C VAL A 37 5.21 -3.17 -9.04
N ARG A 38 6.34 -3.36 -9.72
CA ARG A 38 6.38 -3.70 -11.15
C ARG A 38 5.73 -5.05 -11.47
N SER A 39 5.83 -6.03 -10.57
CA SER A 39 5.22 -7.35 -10.75
C SER A 39 3.69 -7.35 -10.76
N ALA A 40 3.06 -6.34 -10.15
CA ALA A 40 1.67 -6.47 -9.74
C ALA A 40 0.81 -5.21 -9.89
N ALA A 41 1.39 -4.05 -10.22
CA ALA A 41 0.65 -2.79 -10.36
C ALA A 41 -0.60 -2.90 -11.25
N HIS A 42 -0.51 -3.66 -12.35
CA HIS A 42 -1.61 -3.89 -13.29
C HIS A 42 -2.80 -4.69 -12.72
N LEU A 43 -2.64 -5.33 -11.55
CA LEU A 43 -3.69 -6.11 -10.89
C LEU A 43 -4.51 -5.28 -9.89
N PHE A 44 -4.11 -4.02 -9.66
CA PHE A 44 -4.72 -3.13 -8.69
C PHE A 44 -5.09 -1.81 -9.33
N GLY A 45 -6.13 -1.16 -8.79
CA GLY A 45 -6.49 0.19 -9.22
C GLY A 45 -5.53 1.28 -8.73
N ARG A 46 -4.60 0.94 -7.82
CA ARG A 46 -3.60 1.85 -7.25
C ARG A 46 -2.28 1.13 -7.01
N ALA A 47 -1.20 1.82 -7.31
CA ALA A 47 0.16 1.40 -7.02
C ALA A 47 1.01 2.62 -6.66
N PHE A 48 1.93 2.44 -5.72
CA PHE A 48 2.76 3.51 -5.18
C PHE A 48 4.21 3.05 -5.12
N PHE A 49 5.14 3.95 -5.43
CA PHE A 49 6.55 3.73 -5.17
C PHE A 49 7.22 5.02 -4.70
N PHE A 50 8.08 4.90 -3.70
CA PHE A 50 8.86 5.98 -3.14
C PHE A 50 10.22 5.45 -2.69
N SER A 51 11.27 6.25 -2.84
CA SER A 51 12.59 5.94 -2.33
C SER A 51 13.37 7.22 -2.00
N GLU A 52 14.11 7.18 -0.90
CA GLU A 52 15.03 8.23 -0.47
C GLU A 52 16.48 7.83 -0.80
N PRO A 53 17.38 8.79 -1.06
CA PRO A 53 18.81 8.51 -1.27
C PRO A 53 19.48 7.78 -0.10
N THR A 54 18.93 7.90 1.12
CA THR A 54 19.42 7.26 2.35
C THR A 54 19.11 5.77 2.44
N GLY A 55 18.39 5.20 1.46
CA GLY A 55 18.08 3.78 1.37
C GLY A 55 16.69 3.39 1.88
N ARG A 56 15.92 4.34 2.43
CA ARG A 56 14.49 4.11 2.69
C ARG A 56 13.75 3.91 1.39
N ALA A 57 12.90 2.89 1.31
CA ALA A 57 12.06 2.65 0.14
C ALA A 57 10.70 2.08 0.55
N PHE A 58 9.68 2.38 -0.24
CA PHE A 58 8.30 1.96 -0.03
C PHE A 58 7.66 1.63 -1.37
N GLY A 59 6.96 0.51 -1.44
CA GLY A 59 6.21 0.08 -2.60
C GLY A 59 4.87 -0.47 -2.14
N GLY A 60 3.76 0.06 -2.65
CA GLY A 60 2.41 -0.27 -2.20
C GLY A 60 1.49 -0.64 -3.36
N LEU A 61 0.54 -1.53 -3.11
CA LEU A 61 -0.50 -1.96 -4.04
C LEU A 61 -1.88 -1.97 -3.37
N GLY A 62 -2.90 -1.57 -4.13
CA GLY A 62 -4.28 -1.53 -3.65
C GLY A 62 -4.51 -0.43 -2.62
N ALA A 63 -5.68 -0.47 -1.98
CA ALA A 63 -6.07 0.48 -0.93
C ALA A 63 -6.92 -0.23 0.12
N ALA A 64 -6.36 -0.46 1.31
CA ALA A 64 -7.10 -0.96 2.46
C ALA A 64 -7.82 0.18 3.21
N TRP A 65 -7.30 1.40 3.10
CA TRP A 65 -7.95 2.61 3.58
C TRP A 65 -7.53 3.78 2.68
N ARG A 66 -8.43 4.74 2.48
CA ARG A 66 -8.17 5.92 1.65
C ARG A 66 -9.02 7.09 2.13
N ALA A 67 -8.43 8.26 2.17
CA ALA A 67 -9.11 9.54 2.32
C ALA A 67 -8.67 10.52 1.25
N THR A 68 -9.55 11.43 0.87
CA THR A 68 -9.26 12.52 -0.08
C THR A 68 -9.81 13.83 0.46
N ALA A 69 -9.11 14.93 0.20
CA ALA A 69 -9.58 16.26 0.55
C ALA A 69 -9.26 17.26 -0.56
N SER A 70 -9.97 18.38 -0.57
CA SER A 70 -9.86 19.47 -1.55
C SER A 70 -9.99 20.84 -0.89
N GLY A 71 -9.54 21.87 -1.59
CA GLY A 71 -9.51 23.25 -1.12
C GLY A 71 -8.21 23.61 -0.37
N PRO A 72 -8.16 24.84 0.17
CA PRO A 72 -6.98 25.37 0.86
C PRO A 72 -6.55 24.51 2.05
N ASP A 73 -7.52 23.97 2.80
CA ASP A 73 -7.28 23.23 4.06
C ASP A 73 -7.12 21.71 3.87
N ARG A 74 -6.97 21.25 2.62
CA ARG A 74 -6.97 19.81 2.27
C ARG A 74 -5.95 18.96 3.04
N PHE A 75 -4.81 19.52 3.42
CA PHE A 75 -3.80 18.76 4.18
C PHE A 75 -4.22 18.57 5.64
N SER A 76 -4.77 19.59 6.28
CA SER A 76 -5.29 19.52 7.65
C SER A 76 -6.46 18.54 7.74
N LEU A 77 -7.35 18.56 6.75
CA LEU A 77 -8.47 17.61 6.66
C LEU A 77 -7.98 16.16 6.52
N LEU A 78 -6.94 15.90 5.71
CA LEU A 78 -6.35 14.56 5.61
C LEU A 78 -5.66 14.11 6.90
N GLU A 79 -5.01 15.02 7.61
CA GLU A 79 -4.40 14.73 8.91
C GLU A 79 -5.46 14.30 9.93
N GLU A 80 -6.61 15.00 9.97
CA GLU A 80 -7.74 14.64 10.81
C GLU A 80 -8.30 13.25 10.46
N GLU A 81 -8.53 12.97 9.17
CA GLU A 81 -8.97 11.66 8.66
C GLU A 81 -7.98 10.55 9.06
N LEU A 82 -6.67 10.77 8.89
CA LEU A 82 -5.66 9.80 9.28
C LEU A 82 -5.66 9.54 10.80
N SER A 83 -5.81 10.59 11.60
CA SER A 83 -5.81 10.49 13.07
C SER A 83 -7.01 9.71 13.62
N THR A 84 -8.14 9.77 12.92
CA THR A 84 -9.40 9.15 13.33
C THR A 84 -9.68 7.80 12.66
N ALA A 85 -8.88 7.41 11.66
CA ALA A 85 -9.06 6.19 10.87
C ALA A 85 -8.93 4.87 11.67
N GLY A 86 -8.41 4.91 12.90
CA GLY A 86 -8.20 3.71 13.71
C GLY A 86 -7.21 2.72 13.10
N LEU A 87 -6.23 3.23 12.34
CA LEU A 87 -5.19 2.42 11.70
C LEU A 87 -4.23 1.83 12.75
N PRO A 88 -3.76 0.59 12.58
CA PRO A 88 -2.74 0.03 13.45
C PRO A 88 -1.46 0.89 13.50
N PRO A 89 -0.72 0.88 14.62
CA PRO A 89 0.57 1.55 14.71
C PRO A 89 1.52 1.04 13.61
N ASP A 90 2.39 1.91 13.14
CA ASP A 90 3.41 1.64 12.11
C ASP A 90 2.88 1.36 10.70
N VAL A 91 1.60 1.61 10.41
CA VAL A 91 1.09 1.62 9.04
C VAL A 91 1.56 2.89 8.33
N GLU A 92 2.23 2.71 7.18
CA GLU A 92 2.63 3.81 6.32
C GLU A 92 1.52 4.08 5.29
N ALA A 93 1.11 5.34 5.18
CA ALA A 93 0.23 5.83 4.13
C ALA A 93 1.06 6.45 3.00
N ALA A 94 0.74 6.11 1.75
CA ALA A 94 1.19 6.84 0.59
C ALA A 94 0.39 8.13 0.47
N MET A 95 1.09 9.24 0.30
CA MET A 95 0.50 10.57 0.15
C MET A 95 0.74 11.09 -1.27
N GLY A 96 -0.27 11.73 -1.84
CA GLY A 96 -0.17 12.42 -3.13
C GLY A 96 -1.05 13.64 -3.17
N PHE A 97 -0.69 14.64 -3.97
CA PHE A 97 -1.48 15.85 -4.11
C PHE A 97 -1.31 16.50 -5.49
N SER A 98 -2.33 17.23 -5.90
CA SER A 98 -2.29 18.17 -7.00
C SER A 98 -1.80 19.53 -6.51
N PHE A 99 -1.06 20.24 -7.38
CA PHE A 99 -0.74 21.65 -7.14
C PHE A 99 -2.00 22.52 -7.05
N SER A 100 -3.04 22.16 -7.80
CA SER A 100 -4.35 22.81 -7.73
C SER A 100 -5.13 22.27 -6.54
N GLU A 101 -5.69 23.19 -5.75
CA GLU A 101 -6.44 22.88 -4.54
C GLU A 101 -7.76 22.16 -4.84
N ASP A 102 -8.31 22.36 -6.03
CA ASP A 102 -9.52 21.70 -6.51
C ASP A 102 -9.21 20.38 -7.24
N GLY A 103 -7.93 20.00 -7.31
CA GLY A 103 -7.50 18.78 -7.98
C GLY A 103 -7.11 18.98 -9.43
N PRO A 104 -6.79 17.87 -10.12
CA PRO A 104 -6.39 17.91 -11.52
C PRO A 104 -7.59 18.27 -12.42
N LYS A 105 -7.32 18.98 -13.53
CA LYS A 105 -8.36 19.47 -14.46
C LYS A 105 -8.53 18.63 -15.73
N SER A 106 -7.80 17.53 -15.84
CA SER A 106 -7.80 16.67 -17.04
C SER A 106 -8.26 15.27 -16.67
N ASP A 107 -9.13 14.71 -17.51
CA ASP A 107 -9.67 13.36 -17.40
C ASP A 107 -8.58 12.26 -17.36
N LEU A 108 -7.36 12.57 -17.82
CA LEU A 108 -6.20 11.68 -17.67
C LEU A 108 -5.84 11.39 -16.21
N TRP A 109 -6.29 12.25 -15.30
CA TRP A 109 -6.09 12.13 -13.85
C TRP A 109 -7.37 11.74 -13.12
N ASP A 110 -8.37 11.22 -13.83
CA ASP A 110 -9.58 10.70 -13.20
C ASP A 110 -9.23 9.66 -12.13
N GLY A 111 -9.83 9.84 -10.96
CA GLY A 111 -9.55 9.03 -9.78
C GLY A 111 -8.41 9.55 -8.89
N PHE A 112 -7.69 10.60 -9.27
CA PHE A 112 -6.74 11.31 -8.40
C PHE A 112 -7.36 12.61 -7.86
N GLY A 113 -7.45 12.71 -6.52
CA GLY A 113 -7.99 13.89 -5.85
C GLY A 113 -7.00 15.05 -5.74
N ALA A 114 -7.44 16.15 -5.13
CA ALA A 114 -6.57 17.29 -4.86
C ALA A 114 -5.49 16.99 -3.81
N ALA A 115 -5.85 16.25 -2.77
CA ALA A 115 -4.93 15.58 -1.89
C ALA A 115 -5.51 14.21 -1.54
N GLU A 116 -4.64 13.22 -1.36
CA GLU A 116 -5.01 11.85 -1.04
C GLU A 116 -4.02 11.23 -0.06
N ALA A 117 -4.57 10.50 0.90
CA ALA A 117 -3.85 9.54 1.75
C ALA A 117 -4.36 8.14 1.45
N CYS A 118 -3.46 7.19 1.24
CA CYS A 118 -3.82 5.80 0.95
C CYS A 118 -2.94 4.83 1.72
N VAL A 119 -3.56 3.94 2.50
CA VAL A 119 -2.90 2.77 3.08
C VAL A 119 -3.04 1.61 2.11
N PRO A 120 -1.94 1.06 1.57
CA PRO A 120 -2.05 -0.06 0.63
C PRO A 120 -2.57 -1.35 1.28
N GLU A 121 -3.20 -2.21 0.48
CA GLU A 121 -3.53 -3.59 0.89
C GLU A 121 -2.26 -4.42 1.10
N ILE A 122 -1.25 -4.16 0.28
CA ILE A 122 0.03 -4.85 0.32
C ILE A 122 1.13 -3.81 0.15
N ALA A 123 2.11 -3.80 1.05
CA ALA A 123 3.27 -2.93 0.94
C ALA A 123 4.56 -3.69 1.23
N ILE A 124 5.64 -3.28 0.58
CA ILE A 124 7.00 -3.61 1.01
C ILE A 124 7.70 -2.32 1.37
N SER A 125 8.27 -2.25 2.56
CA SER A 125 9.10 -1.13 2.99
C SER A 125 10.48 -1.56 3.46
N VAL A 126 11.43 -0.66 3.29
CA VAL A 126 12.83 -0.76 3.71
C VAL A 126 13.12 0.49 4.52
N SER A 127 13.57 0.33 5.76
CA SER A 127 14.14 1.42 6.55
C SER A 127 15.63 1.59 6.23
N ASN A 128 16.24 2.73 6.60
CA ASN A 128 17.61 3.11 6.20
C ASN A 128 18.72 2.04 6.39
N SER A 129 18.52 1.05 7.26
CA SER A 129 19.43 -0.10 7.45
C SER A 129 18.69 -1.43 7.62
N GLY A 130 17.39 -1.45 7.33
CA GLY A 130 16.51 -2.58 7.58
C GLY A 130 16.51 -3.59 6.44
N LYS A 131 16.17 -4.84 6.78
CA LYS A 131 15.74 -5.80 5.78
C LYS A 131 14.35 -5.38 5.26
N PRO A 132 14.03 -5.63 3.98
CA PRO A 132 12.68 -5.40 3.47
C PRO A 132 11.64 -6.15 4.32
N GLN A 133 10.50 -5.52 4.52
CA GLN A 133 9.37 -6.09 5.24
C GLN A 133 8.14 -6.07 4.34
N LEU A 134 7.48 -7.21 4.20
CA LEU A 134 6.19 -7.33 3.55
C LEU A 134 5.09 -7.10 4.59
N ARG A 135 4.23 -6.13 4.31
CA ARG A 135 3.04 -5.79 5.08
C ARG A 135 1.80 -6.13 4.28
N VAL A 136 0.84 -6.77 4.93
CA VAL A 136 -0.51 -6.97 4.41
C VAL A 136 -1.50 -6.30 5.35
N THR A 137 -2.30 -5.39 4.81
CA THR A 137 -3.35 -4.67 5.54
C THR A 137 -4.71 -5.03 4.95
N ILE A 138 -5.63 -5.48 5.80
CA ILE A 138 -6.98 -5.88 5.41
C ILE A 138 -7.97 -4.92 6.08
N ALA A 139 -8.82 -4.29 5.26
CA ALA A 139 -9.86 -3.40 5.74
C ALA A 139 -10.87 -4.12 6.64
N ALA A 140 -11.55 -3.37 7.49
CA ALA A 140 -12.66 -3.88 8.30
C ALA A 140 -13.72 -4.57 7.41
N GLY A 141 -14.20 -5.74 7.85
CA GLY A 141 -15.20 -6.54 7.14
C GLY A 141 -14.69 -7.29 5.91
N GLN A 142 -13.42 -7.13 5.51
CA GLN A 142 -12.87 -7.79 4.34
C GLN A 142 -12.13 -9.10 4.67
N SER A 143 -12.12 -10.04 3.72
CA SER A 143 -11.30 -11.27 3.76
C SER A 143 -9.92 -11.02 3.15
N SER A 144 -8.91 -11.76 3.63
CA SER A 144 -7.57 -11.77 3.07
C SER A 144 -7.41 -12.63 1.81
N ASP A 145 -8.42 -13.43 1.44
CA ASP A 145 -8.28 -14.46 0.39
C ASP A 145 -7.83 -13.91 -0.96
N ARG A 146 -8.41 -12.77 -1.37
CA ARG A 146 -8.02 -12.10 -2.62
C ARG A 146 -6.55 -11.72 -2.59
N VAL A 147 -6.12 -11.05 -1.51
CA VAL A 147 -4.75 -10.55 -1.36
C VAL A 147 -3.76 -11.72 -1.34
N LEU A 148 -4.04 -12.76 -0.56
CA LEU A 148 -3.20 -13.96 -0.49
C LEU A 148 -3.13 -14.70 -1.82
N SER A 149 -4.24 -14.79 -2.55
CA SER A 149 -4.26 -15.37 -3.89
C SER A 149 -3.44 -14.58 -4.90
N VAL A 150 -3.38 -13.25 -4.79
CA VAL A 150 -2.53 -12.42 -5.64
C VAL A 150 -1.07 -12.65 -5.30
N LEU A 151 -0.70 -12.58 -4.00
CA LEU A 151 0.67 -12.85 -3.53
C LEU A 151 1.18 -14.21 -3.99
N ALA A 152 0.32 -15.23 -3.98
CA ALA A 152 0.63 -16.58 -4.43
C ALA A 152 1.00 -16.70 -5.91
N ARG A 153 0.61 -15.72 -6.73
CA ARG A 153 0.78 -15.73 -8.19
C ARG A 153 1.82 -14.72 -8.67
N LEU A 154 2.40 -13.93 -7.78
CA LEU A 154 3.40 -12.94 -8.19
C LEU A 154 4.66 -13.61 -8.73
N VAL A 155 5.10 -13.12 -9.88
CA VAL A 155 6.33 -13.54 -10.57
C VAL A 155 7.27 -12.35 -10.69
N GLU A 156 8.56 -12.62 -10.91
CA GLU A 156 9.50 -11.54 -11.19
C GLU A 156 9.06 -10.79 -12.46
N PRO A 157 9.16 -9.45 -12.48
CA PRO A 157 8.84 -8.70 -13.68
C PRO A 157 9.95 -8.95 -14.70
N ASP A 158 9.59 -9.03 -15.98
CA ASP A 158 10.58 -9.15 -17.05
C ASP A 158 11.62 -8.02 -16.94
N ARG A 159 12.89 -8.37 -17.10
CA ARG A 159 13.93 -7.36 -17.27
C ARG A 159 13.59 -6.62 -18.57
N LEU A 160 13.30 -5.32 -18.45
CA LEU A 160 13.22 -4.44 -19.62
C LEU A 160 14.59 -4.57 -20.31
N ARG A 161 14.60 -5.14 -21.51
CA ARG A 161 15.77 -5.20 -22.38
C ARG A 161 15.95 -3.85 -23.05
#